data_AF-A0A0L7M6B0-F1
#
_entry.id   AF-A0A0L7M6B0-F1
#
_cell.length_a   1.000
_cell.length_b   1.000
_cell.length_c   1.000
_cell.angle_alpha   90.00
_cell.angle_beta   90.00
_cell.angle_gamma   90.00
#
_symmetry.space_group_name_H-M   'P 1'
#
loop_
_entity.id
_entity.type
_entity.pdbx_description
1 polymer ?
#
loop_
_entity_poly.entity_id
_entity_poly.type
_entity_poly.pdbx_seq_one_letter_code
_entity_poly.pdbx_strand_id
1 'polypeptide(L)'
;MDYEVEGEVPRTDENYIFLYLPIVLNEMIKMNNRGVGKITSFHASKVPDISLKNYTERIGKYIGCSNECFVLLIIYLDRLIKIHKDISLSLLCIHRLVITAAMISVKFFDDLYYSNSYYAKIGGVTTKELNKLEIYFLNLIDYKLFVSSQEYDFYRKYICLAVQKYIYNKNNIKHIPIIKKPYNLFNYKSSNNSTLMFQPNNNNMNIVNFAATNQNKKNNSQKDQHGNK
;
A
#
# COMPACT_ATOMS: atom_id res chain seq x y z
N MET A 1 -5.97 -9.09 33.84
CA MET A 1 -5.01 -7.98 33.83
C MET A 1 -5.47 -7.05 32.74
N ASP A 2 -6.27 -6.09 33.15
CA ASP A 2 -6.88 -5.07 32.31
C ASP A 2 -5.78 -4.06 31.99
N TYR A 3 -5.49 -3.91 30.70
CA TYR A 3 -4.60 -2.84 30.24
C TYR A 3 -5.47 -1.61 30.05
N GLU A 4 -5.17 -0.55 30.81
CA GLU A 4 -5.73 0.77 30.60
C GLU A 4 -5.50 1.17 29.14
N VAL A 5 -6.60 1.33 28.41
CA VAL A 5 -6.60 1.81 27.04
C VAL A 5 -6.30 3.30 27.13
N GLU A 6 -5.03 3.68 27.01
CA GLU A 6 -4.62 5.07 26.85
C GLU A 6 -5.16 5.60 25.51
N GLY A 7 -6.35 6.21 25.57
CA GLY A 7 -7.01 6.90 24.46
C GLY A 7 -7.73 5.98 23.46
N GLU A 8 -8.86 6.44 22.91
CA GLU A 8 -9.49 5.81 21.76
C GLU A 8 -8.59 5.98 20.52
N VAL A 9 -7.65 5.05 20.35
CA VAL A 9 -6.76 5.03 19.18
C VAL A 9 -7.60 4.86 17.91
N PRO A 10 -7.32 5.60 16.82
CA PRO A 10 -8.07 5.50 15.57
C PRO A 10 -8.17 4.06 15.12
N ARG A 11 -9.40 3.57 14.90
CA ARG A 11 -9.62 2.22 14.37
C ARG A 11 -9.66 2.27 12.85
N THR A 12 -8.82 1.43 12.27
CA THR A 12 -8.80 1.13 10.83
C THR A 12 -10.16 0.60 10.38
N ASP A 13 -10.60 0.95 9.16
CA ASP A 13 -11.77 0.30 8.56
C ASP A 13 -11.38 -1.16 8.24
N GLU A 14 -12.09 -2.11 8.85
CA GLU A 14 -11.85 -3.54 8.66
C GLU A 14 -11.78 -3.91 7.16
N ASN A 15 -12.66 -3.35 6.33
CA ASN A 15 -12.72 -3.67 4.90
C ASN A 15 -11.45 -3.26 4.14
N TYR A 16 -10.76 -2.21 4.62
CA TYR A 16 -9.52 -1.75 4.02
C TYR A 16 -8.38 -2.78 4.21
N ILE A 17 -8.26 -3.33 5.42
CA ILE A 17 -7.19 -4.30 5.74
C ILE A 17 -7.45 -5.63 5.04
N PHE A 18 -8.65 -6.19 5.20
CA PHE A 18 -8.98 -7.55 4.74
C PHE A 18 -8.80 -7.71 3.22
N LEU A 19 -9.08 -6.64 2.47
CA LEU A 19 -9.08 -6.69 1.02
C LEU A 19 -7.75 -6.27 0.42
N TYR A 20 -7.13 -5.18 0.88
CA TYR A 20 -6.05 -4.53 0.12
C TYR A 20 -4.66 -5.06 0.49
N LEU A 21 -4.34 -5.09 1.80
CA LEU A 21 -3.01 -5.39 2.29
C LEU A 21 -2.48 -6.79 1.89
N PRO A 22 -3.22 -7.89 2.09
CA PRO A 22 -2.72 -9.21 1.72
C PRO A 22 -2.53 -9.37 0.22
N ILE A 23 -3.36 -8.72 -0.62
CA ILE A 23 -3.22 -8.78 -2.07
C ILE A 23 -1.93 -8.08 -2.50
N VAL A 24 -1.74 -6.83 -2.04
CA VAL A 24 -0.57 -6.02 -2.40
C VAL A 24 0.73 -6.70 -1.95
N LEU A 25 0.80 -7.19 -0.72
CA LEU A 25 2.00 -7.86 -0.21
C LEU A 25 2.34 -9.13 -0.99
N ASN A 26 1.33 -9.92 -1.38
CA ASN A 26 1.55 -11.09 -2.24
C ASN A 26 2.09 -10.70 -3.62
N GLU A 27 1.56 -9.64 -4.24
CA GLU A 27 2.09 -9.14 -5.51
C GLU A 27 3.52 -8.60 -5.35
N MET A 28 3.81 -7.86 -4.27
CA MET A 28 5.18 -7.42 -3.97
C MET A 28 6.16 -8.59 -3.87
N ILE A 29 5.78 -9.69 -3.21
CA ILE A 29 6.60 -10.91 -3.14
C ILE A 29 6.84 -11.49 -4.55
N LYS A 30 5.78 -11.65 -5.36
CA LYS A 30 5.88 -12.22 -6.71
C LYS A 30 6.80 -11.37 -7.61
N MET A 31 6.65 -10.05 -7.57
CA MET A 31 7.42 -9.12 -8.40
C MET A 31 8.86 -8.97 -7.93
N ASN A 32 9.13 -9.27 -6.66
CA ASN A 32 10.46 -9.22 -6.07
C ASN A 32 11.17 -10.58 -6.08
N ASN A 33 10.66 -11.58 -6.80
CA ASN A 33 11.31 -12.89 -6.91
C ASN A 33 12.59 -12.81 -7.75
N ARG A 34 13.68 -12.32 -7.14
CA ARG A 34 15.00 -12.13 -7.77
C ARG A 34 15.98 -13.27 -7.46
N GLY A 35 15.46 -14.42 -6.99
CA GLY A 35 16.27 -15.55 -6.52
C GLY A 35 16.64 -15.44 -5.04
N VAL A 36 17.70 -16.17 -4.63
CA VAL A 36 18.18 -16.23 -3.24
C VAL A 36 18.94 -14.93 -2.94
N GLY A 37 18.21 -13.92 -2.46
CA GLY A 37 18.80 -12.68 -1.98
C GLY A 37 19.64 -12.87 -0.72
N LYS A 38 20.23 -11.79 -0.22
CA LYS A 38 20.99 -11.79 1.03
C LYS A 38 20.07 -12.14 2.20
N ILE A 39 20.53 -13.06 3.06
CA ILE A 39 19.84 -13.37 4.32
C ILE A 39 19.96 -12.15 5.23
N THR A 40 18.82 -11.70 5.75
CA THR A 40 18.69 -10.53 6.63
C THR A 40 18.11 -10.92 7.98
N SER A 41 18.15 -10.02 8.96
CA SER A 41 17.50 -10.22 10.26
C SER A 41 15.98 -10.44 10.17
N PHE A 42 15.36 -10.08 9.05
CA PHE A 42 13.94 -10.35 8.82
C PHE A 42 13.66 -11.81 8.46
N HIS A 43 14.64 -12.61 8.04
CA HIS A 43 14.41 -14.00 7.65
C HIS A 43 14.22 -14.89 8.88
N ALA A 44 13.08 -15.56 8.96
CA ALA A 44 12.82 -16.62 9.93
C ALA A 44 13.50 -17.93 9.49
N SER A 45 13.78 -18.81 10.46
CA SER A 45 14.38 -20.13 10.20
C SER A 45 13.43 -21.08 9.46
N LYS A 46 12.11 -20.85 9.57
CA LYS A 46 11.04 -21.58 8.89
C LYS A 46 9.95 -20.58 8.50
N VAL A 47 9.21 -20.88 7.43
CA VAL A 47 7.99 -20.13 7.10
C VAL A 47 7.01 -20.25 8.28
N PRO A 48 6.45 -19.13 8.78
CA PRO A 48 5.45 -19.16 9.84
C PRO A 48 4.24 -20.01 9.45
N ASP A 49 3.66 -20.73 10.41
CA ASP A 49 2.50 -21.58 10.16
C ASP A 49 1.22 -20.74 9.91
N ILE A 50 1.19 -19.49 10.38
CA ILE A 50 0.14 -18.52 10.04
C ILE A 50 0.31 -18.03 8.61
N SER A 51 -0.78 -18.01 7.84
CA SER A 51 -0.76 -17.47 6.49
C SER A 51 -0.57 -15.95 6.51
N LEU A 52 0.02 -15.39 5.45
CA LEU A 52 0.18 -13.95 5.31
C LEU A 52 -1.16 -13.20 5.41
N LYS A 53 -2.24 -13.77 4.86
CA LYS A 53 -3.60 -13.21 4.97
C LYS A 53 -4.00 -13.12 6.44
N ASN A 54 -4.02 -14.23 7.16
CA ASN A 54 -4.44 -14.25 8.56
C ASN A 54 -3.54 -13.38 9.44
N TYR A 55 -2.25 -13.28 9.12
CA TYR A 55 -1.34 -12.37 9.80
C TYR A 55 -1.72 -10.91 9.58
N THR A 56 -1.96 -10.48 8.34
CA THR A 56 -2.39 -9.09 8.05
C THR A 56 -3.71 -8.73 8.72
N GLU A 57 -4.65 -9.69 8.81
CA GLU A 57 -5.91 -9.53 9.54
C GLU A 57 -5.67 -9.33 11.04
N ARG A 58 -4.76 -10.14 11.62
CA ARG A 58 -4.34 -9.99 13.02
C ARG A 58 -3.72 -8.62 13.26
N ILE A 59 -2.81 -8.17 12.38
CA ILE A 59 -2.19 -6.86 12.48
C ILE A 59 -3.27 -5.78 12.45
N GLY A 60 -4.11 -5.74 11.42
CA GLY A 60 -5.10 -4.68 11.30
C GLY A 60 -6.14 -4.66 12.42
N LYS A 61 -6.49 -5.82 12.99
CA LYS A 61 -7.43 -5.89 14.11
C LYS A 61 -6.86 -5.34 15.43
N TYR A 62 -5.57 -5.56 15.70
CA TYR A 62 -5.00 -5.31 17.02
C TYR A 62 -3.97 -4.19 17.08
N ILE A 63 -3.40 -3.77 15.94
CA ILE A 63 -2.33 -2.77 15.93
C ILE A 63 -2.81 -1.42 16.47
N GLY A 64 -4.09 -1.08 16.25
CA GLY A 64 -4.70 0.20 16.62
C GLY A 64 -3.96 1.36 15.96
N CYS A 65 -4.30 1.64 14.71
CA CYS A 65 -3.74 2.77 13.97
C CYS A 65 -4.70 3.28 12.89
N SER A 66 -4.41 4.47 12.39
CA SER A 66 -5.08 5.05 11.23
C SER A 66 -4.94 4.18 9.96
N ASN A 67 -5.85 4.35 8.99
CA ASN A 67 -5.80 3.62 7.71
C ASN A 67 -4.54 4.00 6.90
N GLU A 68 -4.11 5.24 7.08
CA GLU A 68 -2.95 5.86 6.47
C GLU A 68 -1.67 5.08 6.75
N CYS A 69 -1.53 4.56 7.98
CA CYS A 69 -0.37 3.76 8.39
C CYS A 69 -0.14 2.52 7.52
N PHE A 70 -1.18 1.93 6.93
CA PHE A 70 -1.03 0.79 6.03
C PHE A 70 -0.54 1.18 4.63
N VAL A 71 -0.90 2.37 4.15
CA VAL A 71 -0.30 2.91 2.92
C VAL A 71 1.18 3.23 3.18
N LEU A 72 1.50 3.86 4.31
CA LEU A 72 2.87 4.16 4.71
C LEU A 72 3.71 2.88 4.84
N LEU A 73 3.14 1.81 5.41
CA LEU A 73 3.77 0.49 5.47
C LEU A 73 4.20 0.02 4.07
N ILE A 74 3.30 0.08 3.08
CA ILE A 74 3.62 -0.32 1.70
C ILE A 74 4.70 0.58 1.10
N ILE A 75 4.64 1.90 1.33
CA ILE A 75 5.67 2.84 0.88
C ILE A 75 7.03 2.49 1.49
N TYR A 76 7.09 2.18 2.78
CA TYR A 76 8.34 1.84 3.47
C TYR A 76 8.93 0.52 2.98
N LEU A 77 8.10 -0.49 2.73
CA LEU A 77 8.55 -1.73 2.09
C LEU A 77 9.05 -1.49 0.66
N ASP A 78 8.38 -0.63 -0.10
CA ASP A 78 8.80 -0.28 -1.46
C ASP A 78 10.13 0.50 -1.48
N ARG A 79 10.33 1.44 -0.54
CA ARG A 79 11.62 2.13 -0.34
C ARG A 79 12.74 1.13 -0.04
N LEU A 80 12.49 0.18 0.87
CA LEU A 80 13.45 -0.86 1.22
C LEU A 80 13.92 -1.66 0.00
N ILE A 81 13.00 -2.18 -0.80
CA ILE A 81 13.33 -3.00 -2.00
C ILE A 81 13.89 -2.18 -3.16
N LYS A 82 13.65 -0.87 -3.18
CA LYS A 82 14.21 0.06 -4.16
C LYS A 82 15.68 0.36 -3.86
N ILE A 83 15.99 0.62 -2.59
CA ILE A 83 17.34 0.92 -2.09
C ILE A 83 18.20 -0.35 -2.13
N HIS A 84 17.71 -1.45 -1.57
CA HIS A 84 18.47 -2.70 -1.40
C HIS A 84 18.01 -3.75 -2.41
N LYS A 85 18.70 -3.85 -3.55
CA LYS A 85 18.35 -4.80 -4.62
C LYS A 85 18.65 -6.25 -4.28
N ASP A 86 19.53 -6.47 -3.31
CA ASP A 86 19.95 -7.75 -2.76
C ASP A 86 18.96 -8.34 -1.74
N ILE A 87 18.03 -7.54 -1.21
CA ILE A 87 16.96 -8.02 -0.34
C ILE A 87 15.80 -8.54 -1.21
N SER A 88 15.58 -9.86 -1.12
CA SER A 88 14.47 -10.56 -1.79
C SER A 88 13.30 -10.73 -0.82
N LEU A 89 12.10 -10.27 -1.21
CA LEU A 89 10.89 -10.50 -0.42
C LEU A 89 10.42 -11.94 -0.57
N SER A 90 10.22 -12.62 0.56
CA SER A 90 9.78 -14.00 0.61
C SER A 90 8.85 -14.26 1.80
N LEU A 91 8.20 -15.42 1.82
CA LEU A 91 7.36 -15.84 2.95
C LEU A 91 8.15 -15.99 4.26
N LEU A 92 9.48 -16.18 4.18
CA LEU A 92 10.37 -16.27 5.34
C LEU A 92 10.58 -14.92 6.02
N CYS A 93 10.49 -13.80 5.29
CA CYS A 93 10.81 -12.47 5.83
C CYS A 93 9.60 -11.53 5.95
N ILE A 94 8.54 -11.75 5.16
CA ILE A 94 7.42 -10.80 5.04
C ILE A 94 6.71 -10.54 6.38
N HIS A 95 6.55 -11.54 7.24
CA HIS A 95 5.86 -11.39 8.52
C HIS A 95 6.56 -10.38 9.43
N ARG A 96 7.89 -10.54 9.59
CA ARG A 96 8.72 -9.63 10.38
C ARG A 96 8.79 -8.24 9.75
N LEU A 97 8.87 -8.17 8.43
CA LEU A 97 8.83 -6.89 7.69
C LEU A 97 7.51 -6.14 7.92
N VAL A 98 6.37 -6.83 7.84
CA VAL A 98 5.04 -6.25 8.01
C VAL A 98 4.87 -5.66 9.40
N ILE A 99 5.13 -6.41 10.47
CA ILE A 99 4.97 -5.86 11.83
C ILE A 99 5.93 -4.68 12.08
N THR A 100 7.17 -4.77 11.59
CA THR A 100 8.17 -3.73 11.79
C THR A 100 7.79 -2.45 11.05
N ALA A 101 7.45 -2.56 9.76
CA ALA A 101 7.03 -1.41 8.97
C ALA A 101 5.71 -0.82 9.47
N ALA A 102 4.74 -1.66 9.87
CA ALA A 102 3.49 -1.19 10.46
C ALA A 102 3.74 -0.38 11.73
N MET A 103 4.50 -0.92 12.69
CA MET A 103 4.84 -0.22 13.94
C MET A 103 5.55 1.12 13.67
N ILE A 104 6.51 1.14 12.76
CA ILE A 104 7.22 2.38 12.39
C ILE A 104 6.25 3.40 11.81
N SER A 105 5.32 3.00 10.94
CA SER A 105 4.26 3.88 10.43
C SER A 105 3.43 4.48 11.55
N VAL A 106 2.95 3.67 12.50
CA VAL A 106 2.13 4.18 13.62
C VAL A 106 2.90 5.19 14.44
N LYS A 107 4.12 4.85 14.87
CA LYS A 107 4.95 5.74 15.69
C LYS A 107 5.33 7.05 15.02
N PHE A 108 5.44 7.04 13.69
CA PHE A 108 5.86 8.23 12.95
C PHE A 108 4.68 9.12 12.57
N PHE A 109 3.51 8.53 12.30
CA PHE A 109 2.38 9.24 11.72
C PHE A 109 1.24 9.51 12.70
N ASP A 110 0.93 8.58 13.59
CA ASP A 110 -0.17 8.75 14.55
C ASP A 110 0.34 9.44 15.82
N ASP A 111 -0.45 10.39 16.34
CA ASP A 111 -0.14 11.08 17.61
C ASP A 111 -0.22 10.13 18.83
N LEU A 112 -1.07 9.10 18.73
CA LEU A 112 -1.27 8.08 19.73
C LEU A 112 -0.75 6.73 19.23
N TYR A 113 0.20 6.14 19.95
CA TYR A 113 0.79 4.85 19.62
C TYR A 113 1.10 4.04 20.89
N TYR A 114 1.21 2.73 20.73
CA TYR A 114 1.48 1.81 21.83
C TYR A 114 2.98 1.52 22.00
N SER A 115 3.32 0.87 23.11
CA SER A 115 4.70 0.44 23.37
C SER A 115 5.17 -0.68 22.43
N ASN A 116 6.49 -0.83 22.26
CA ASN A 116 7.06 -1.92 21.47
C ASN A 116 6.71 -3.31 22.02
N SER A 117 6.48 -3.44 23.33
CA SER A 117 6.05 -4.72 23.91
C SER A 117 4.64 -5.10 23.45
N TYR A 118 3.74 -4.13 23.33
CA TYR A 118 2.41 -4.31 22.76
C TYR A 118 2.47 -4.76 21.30
N TYR A 119 3.23 -4.04 20.46
CA TYR A 119 3.40 -4.42 19.05
C TYR A 119 4.10 -5.77 18.88
N ALA A 120 5.09 -6.11 19.71
CA ALA A 120 5.76 -7.40 19.68
C ALA A 120 4.80 -8.56 19.97
N LYS A 121 3.88 -8.38 20.93
CA LYS A 121 2.83 -9.36 21.25
C LYS A 121 1.90 -9.59 20.06
N ILE A 122 1.48 -8.54 19.37
CA ILE A 122 0.69 -8.62 18.13
C ILE A 122 1.48 -9.21 16.98
N GLY A 123 2.80 -8.96 16.92
CA GLY A 123 3.71 -9.49 15.93
C GLY A 123 4.04 -10.97 16.12
N GLY A 124 3.84 -11.51 17.32
CA GLY A 124 4.27 -12.86 17.69
C GLY A 124 5.80 -12.97 17.78
N VAL A 125 6.47 -11.89 18.15
CA VAL A 125 7.93 -11.81 18.29
C VAL A 125 8.27 -11.30 19.70
N THR A 126 9.53 -11.50 20.13
CA THR A 126 9.96 -10.93 21.41
C THR A 126 10.13 -9.41 21.28
N THR A 127 9.92 -8.65 22.37
CA THR A 127 10.16 -7.20 22.37
C THR A 127 11.61 -6.87 22.00
N LYS A 128 12.57 -7.65 22.51
CA LYS A 128 13.99 -7.48 22.18
C LYS A 128 14.26 -7.66 20.69
N GLU A 129 13.60 -8.62 20.05
CA GLU A 129 13.70 -8.84 18.61
C GLU A 129 13.07 -7.68 17.83
N LEU A 130 11.85 -7.25 18.20
CA LEU A 130 11.19 -6.15 17.51
C LEU A 130 12.00 -4.84 17.59
N ASN A 131 12.58 -4.53 18.75
CA ASN A 131 13.47 -3.37 18.92
C ASN A 131 14.68 -3.43 17.98
N LYS A 132 15.27 -4.61 17.79
CA LYS A 132 16.39 -4.79 16.85
C LYS A 132 15.93 -4.63 15.41
N LEU A 133 14.78 -5.20 15.06
CA LEU A 133 14.20 -5.10 13.72
C LEU A 133 13.85 -3.65 13.38
N GLU A 134 13.35 -2.88 14.35
CA GLU A 134 13.05 -1.45 14.20
C GLU A 134 14.29 -0.66 13.78
N ILE A 135 15.35 -0.72 14.58
CA ILE A 135 16.61 -0.02 14.30
C ILE A 135 17.19 -0.48 12.96
N TYR A 136 17.18 -1.79 12.71
CA TYR A 136 17.69 -2.36 11.47
C TYR A 136 16.91 -1.86 10.25
N PHE A 137 15.57 -1.82 10.32
CA PHE A 137 14.72 -1.32 9.25
C PHE A 137 14.98 0.17 8.98
N LEU A 138 15.00 1.00 10.02
CA LEU A 138 15.25 2.44 9.92
C LEU A 138 16.59 2.74 9.25
N ASN A 139 17.64 2.00 9.62
CA ASN A 139 18.96 2.12 9.00
C ASN A 139 18.92 1.74 7.51
N LEU A 140 18.17 0.69 7.13
CA LEU A 140 18.08 0.27 5.73
C LEU A 140 17.39 1.31 4.85
N ILE A 141 16.38 2.02 5.36
CA ILE A 141 15.71 3.09 4.62
C ILE A 141 16.33 4.48 4.85
N ASP A 142 17.48 4.55 5.53
CA ASP A 142 18.18 5.81 5.82
C ASP A 142 17.27 6.84 6.52
N TYR A 143 16.42 6.35 7.42
CA TYR A 143 15.41 7.14 8.16
C TYR A 143 14.46 7.97 7.26
N LYS A 144 14.36 7.65 5.97
CA LYS A 144 13.44 8.31 5.02
C LYS A 144 12.02 7.86 5.28
N LEU A 145 11.39 8.42 6.32
CA LEU A 145 10.02 8.14 6.75
C LEU A 145 9.01 9.17 6.26
N PHE A 146 9.45 10.40 5.99
CA PHE A 146 8.57 11.44 5.46
C PHE A 146 7.94 11.01 4.13
N VAL A 147 6.63 11.21 4.02
CA VAL A 147 5.84 10.95 2.81
C VAL A 147 5.02 12.20 2.53
N SER A 148 5.21 12.78 1.34
CA SER A 148 4.40 13.93 0.92
C SER A 148 2.96 13.51 0.63
N SER A 149 2.00 14.44 0.72
CA SER A 149 0.61 14.16 0.37
C SER A 149 0.47 13.65 -1.07
N GLN A 150 1.27 14.19 -2.01
CA GLN A 150 1.27 13.75 -3.41
C GLN A 150 1.75 12.30 -3.55
N GLU A 151 2.82 11.93 -2.84
CA GLU A 151 3.33 10.56 -2.82
C GLU A 151 2.29 9.61 -2.20
N TYR A 152 1.73 9.98 -1.05
CA TYR A 152 0.68 9.20 -0.38
C TYR A 152 -0.51 8.93 -1.31
N ASP A 153 -1.05 9.96 -1.94
CA ASP A 153 -2.21 9.85 -2.83
C ASP A 153 -1.91 8.97 -4.05
N PHE A 154 -0.69 9.07 -4.59
CA PHE A 154 -0.24 8.22 -5.68
C PHE A 154 -0.23 6.74 -5.28
N TYR A 155 0.38 6.39 -4.15
CA TYR A 155 0.42 5.01 -3.66
C TYR A 155 -0.98 4.49 -3.30
N ARG A 156 -1.79 5.32 -2.64
CA ARG A 156 -3.16 4.97 -2.28
C ARG A 156 -4.00 4.65 -3.53
N LYS A 157 -3.96 5.52 -4.55
CA LYS A 157 -4.68 5.30 -5.82
C LYS A 157 -4.17 4.04 -6.52
N TYR A 158 -2.86 3.83 -6.54
CA TYR A 158 -2.24 2.66 -7.16
C TYR A 158 -2.70 1.35 -6.48
N ILE A 159 -2.61 1.28 -5.15
CA ILE A 159 -3.07 0.14 -4.34
C ILE A 159 -4.55 -0.14 -4.65
N CYS A 160 -5.39 0.89 -4.67
CA CYS A 160 -6.81 0.72 -4.98
C CYS A 160 -7.05 0.12 -6.37
N LEU A 161 -6.37 0.64 -7.40
CA LEU A 161 -6.51 0.14 -8.77
C LEU A 161 -5.98 -1.29 -8.92
N ALA A 162 -4.85 -1.60 -8.29
CA ALA A 162 -4.26 -2.95 -8.31
C ALA A 162 -5.21 -3.99 -7.71
N VAL A 163 -5.81 -3.65 -6.56
CA VAL A 163 -6.77 -4.50 -5.86
C VAL A 163 -8.06 -4.67 -6.66
N GLN A 164 -8.61 -3.60 -7.23
CA GLN A 164 -9.78 -3.67 -8.10
C GLN A 164 -9.54 -4.57 -9.32
N LYS A 165 -8.38 -4.44 -9.98
CA LYS A 165 -7.98 -5.28 -11.10
C LYS A 165 -7.85 -6.75 -10.69
N TYR A 166 -7.23 -7.02 -9.54
CA TYR A 166 -7.11 -8.38 -9.01
C TYR A 166 -8.50 -9.01 -8.77
N ILE A 167 -9.40 -8.27 -8.14
CA ILE A 167 -10.78 -8.72 -7.87
C ILE A 167 -11.54 -8.96 -9.17
N TYR A 168 -11.45 -8.04 -10.13
CA TYR A 168 -12.09 -8.19 -11.44
C TYR A 168 -11.59 -9.45 -12.17
N ASN A 169 -10.27 -9.67 -12.20
CA ASN A 169 -9.70 -10.85 -12.83
C ASN A 169 -10.12 -12.16 -12.15
N LYS A 170 -10.29 -12.13 -10.81
CA LYS A 170 -10.79 -13.27 -10.03
C LYS A 170 -12.30 -13.51 -10.24
N ASN A 171 -13.08 -12.44 -10.43
CA ASN A 171 -14.54 -12.44 -10.54
C ASN A 171 -15.07 -12.47 -12.00
N ASN A 172 -14.21 -12.64 -13.01
CA ASN A 172 -14.65 -13.14 -14.31
C ASN A 172 -15.16 -14.61 -14.23
N ILE A 173 -15.27 -15.16 -13.03
CA ILE A 173 -16.30 -16.11 -12.60
C ILE A 173 -17.36 -15.32 -11.78
N LYS A 174 -18.35 -14.76 -12.50
CA LYS A 174 -19.61 -14.10 -12.06
C LYS A 174 -19.52 -12.73 -11.34
N HIS A 175 -20.27 -11.79 -11.95
CA HIS A 175 -20.57 -10.39 -11.59
C HIS A 175 -20.56 -10.01 -10.10
N ILE A 176 -19.93 -8.88 -9.78
CA ILE A 176 -20.06 -8.19 -8.48
C ILE A 176 -20.14 -6.66 -8.71
N PRO A 177 -20.93 -5.94 -7.90
CA PRO A 177 -21.34 -4.56 -8.16
C PRO A 177 -20.22 -3.56 -7.89
N ILE A 178 -20.24 -2.49 -8.67
CA ILE A 178 -19.43 -1.29 -8.51
C ILE A 178 -19.57 -0.81 -7.07
N ILE A 179 -18.48 -0.80 -6.30
CA ILE A 179 -18.42 -0.19 -4.96
C ILE A 179 -18.83 1.28 -5.13
N LYS A 180 -20.04 1.64 -4.70
CA LYS A 180 -20.68 2.96 -4.90
C LYS A 180 -20.05 4.10 -4.11
N LYS A 181 -18.97 3.86 -3.36
CA LYS A 181 -18.17 4.92 -2.72
C LYS A 181 -16.69 4.60 -2.89
N PRO A 182 -15.96 5.25 -3.81
CA PRO A 182 -14.53 5.44 -3.57
C PRO A 182 -14.46 6.20 -2.25
N TYR A 183 -13.76 5.67 -1.25
CA TYR A 183 -13.59 6.36 0.03
C TYR A 183 -13.03 7.77 -0.25
N ASN A 184 -13.91 8.76 -0.23
CA ASN A 184 -13.59 10.18 -0.21
C ASN A 184 -13.18 10.46 1.22
N LEU A 185 -11.89 10.35 1.53
CA LEU A 185 -11.41 10.73 2.86
C LEU A 185 -10.82 12.14 2.88
N PHE A 186 -10.40 12.69 1.74
CA PHE A 186 -10.24 14.13 1.53
C PHE A 186 -10.55 14.47 0.07
N ASN A 187 -11.14 15.63 -0.15
CA ASN A 187 -11.58 16.14 -1.45
C ASN A 187 -10.36 16.57 -2.31
N TYR A 188 -9.41 15.66 -2.55
CA TYR A 188 -8.18 15.96 -3.26
C TYR A 188 -8.35 15.70 -4.76
N LYS A 189 -8.51 16.78 -5.53
CA LYS A 189 -8.50 16.75 -6.99
C LYS A 189 -7.06 16.52 -7.47
N SER A 190 -6.64 15.26 -7.62
CA SER A 190 -5.38 14.94 -8.29
C SER A 190 -5.53 15.20 -9.81
N SER A 191 -4.95 16.31 -10.25
CA SER A 191 -4.65 16.59 -11.65
C SER A 191 -3.40 15.81 -12.04
N ASN A 192 -3.51 15.11 -13.17
CA ASN A 192 -2.45 14.51 -13.99
C ASN A 192 -2.22 13.00 -13.79
N ASN A 193 -2.61 12.28 -14.84
CA ASN A 193 -2.35 10.86 -15.06
C ASN A 193 -0.97 10.70 -15.73
N SER A 194 -0.06 9.98 -15.09
CA SER A 194 1.00 9.28 -15.80
C SER A 194 1.30 7.97 -15.08
N THR A 195 0.87 6.89 -15.74
CA THR A 195 0.97 5.49 -15.36
C THR A 195 2.37 4.96 -15.69
N LEU A 196 2.99 4.24 -14.75
CA LEU A 196 3.73 2.96 -14.91
C LEU A 196 4.73 2.79 -13.76
N MET A 197 4.54 1.77 -12.91
CA MET A 197 5.66 1.13 -12.21
C MET A 197 5.46 -0.38 -12.23
N PHE A 198 6.57 -1.07 -12.46
CA PHE A 198 6.78 -2.48 -12.83
C PHE A 198 6.73 -2.77 -14.34
N GLN A 199 7.85 -2.49 -15.01
CA GLN A 199 8.19 -3.18 -16.25
C GLN A 199 9.21 -4.28 -15.96
N PRO A 200 9.06 -5.48 -16.53
CA PRO A 200 10.18 -6.36 -16.80
C PRO A 200 10.98 -5.74 -17.96
N ASN A 201 12.30 -5.63 -17.81
CA ASN A 201 13.17 -5.31 -18.95
C ASN A 201 13.01 -6.42 -20.00
N ASN A 202 12.52 -6.07 -21.19
CA ASN A 202 13.12 -6.49 -22.46
C ASN A 202 12.56 -5.70 -23.65
N ASN A 203 13.48 -5.39 -24.56
CA ASN A 203 13.35 -4.57 -25.76
C ASN A 203 12.35 -5.12 -26.79
N ASN A 204 11.86 -4.19 -27.62
CA ASN A 204 11.04 -4.32 -28.83
C ASN A 204 9.54 -4.64 -28.65
N MET A 205 8.70 -3.63 -28.87
CA MET A 205 7.65 -3.67 -29.92
C MET A 205 6.94 -2.30 -30.05
N ASN A 206 6.62 -1.98 -31.30
CA ASN A 206 6.21 -0.68 -31.83
C ASN A 206 4.98 -0.04 -31.15
N ILE A 207 5.08 1.26 -30.84
CA ILE A 207 3.95 2.10 -30.46
C ILE A 207 3.24 2.56 -31.74
N VAL A 208 2.02 2.06 -31.94
CA VAL A 208 1.09 2.60 -32.93
C VAL A 208 0.49 3.88 -32.32
N ASN A 209 0.90 5.03 -32.84
CA ASN A 209 0.30 6.32 -32.50
C ASN A 209 -1.15 6.35 -33.00
N PHE A 210 -2.12 6.56 -32.11
CA PHE A 210 -3.45 7.01 -32.50
C PHE A 210 -3.62 8.48 -32.14
N ALA A 211 -3.83 9.25 -33.19
CA ALA A 211 -3.91 10.70 -33.23
C ALA A 211 -5.09 11.25 -32.43
N ALA A 212 -4.86 12.45 -31.88
CA ALA A 212 -5.91 13.32 -31.37
C ALA A 212 -6.80 13.79 -32.52
N THR A 213 -8.11 13.67 -32.36
CA THR A 213 -9.08 14.37 -33.22
C THR A 213 -10.12 15.05 -32.34
N ASN A 214 -10.00 16.37 -32.24
CA ASN A 214 -11.10 17.27 -31.91
C ASN A 214 -12.21 17.13 -32.95
N GLN A 215 -13.48 17.03 -32.53
CA GLN A 215 -14.60 17.65 -33.24
C GLN A 215 -15.89 17.71 -32.39
N ASN A 216 -16.32 18.96 -32.17
CA ASN A 216 -17.69 19.49 -32.26
C ASN A 216 -18.84 18.87 -31.44
N LYS A 217 -19.23 19.62 -30.38
CA LYS A 217 -20.64 19.70 -29.96
C LYS A 217 -21.32 20.91 -30.61
N LYS A 218 -22.34 20.63 -31.43
CA LYS A 218 -23.41 21.58 -31.76
C LYS A 218 -24.18 21.95 -30.48
N ASN A 219 -24.60 23.21 -30.38
CA ASN A 219 -25.92 23.55 -29.86
C ASN A 219 -26.36 24.90 -30.45
N ASN A 220 -27.54 24.88 -31.07
CA ASN A 220 -28.30 26.02 -31.56
C ASN A 220 -28.76 26.92 -30.41
N SER A 221 -28.82 28.23 -30.64
CA SER A 221 -29.91 29.12 -30.18
C SER A 221 -29.84 30.51 -30.85
N GLN A 222 -30.76 30.70 -31.80
CA GLN A 222 -31.67 31.85 -31.95
C GLN A 222 -31.19 33.29 -32.30
N LYS A 223 -31.92 33.80 -33.30
CA LYS A 223 -32.46 35.17 -33.53
C LYS A 223 -31.65 36.16 -34.38
N ASP A 224 -32.10 36.27 -35.63
CA ASP A 224 -32.67 37.47 -36.26
C ASP A 224 -32.16 38.83 -35.76
N GLN A 225 -31.56 39.62 -36.67
CA GLN A 225 -32.20 40.78 -37.30
C GLN A 225 -31.18 41.64 -38.05
N HIS A 226 -31.51 41.95 -39.31
CA HIS A 226 -31.36 43.23 -40.01
C HIS A 226 -30.03 44.02 -39.91
N GLY A 227 -29.40 44.18 -41.08
CA GLY A 227 -29.45 45.49 -41.74
C GLY A 227 -28.24 46.44 -41.59
N ASN A 228 -27.73 46.79 -42.77
CA ASN A 228 -27.18 48.09 -43.18
C ASN A 228 -25.70 48.44 -42.98
N LYS A 229 -25.11 48.68 -44.16
CA LYS A 229 -24.07 49.65 -44.56
C LYS A 229 -22.63 49.33 -44.21
#